data_AF-A0A382LTS5-F1
#
_entry.id   AF-A0A382LTS5-F1
#
_cell.length_a   1.000
_cell.length_b   1.000
_cell.length_c   1.000
_cell.angle_alpha   90.00
_cell.angle_beta   90.00
_cell.angle_gamma   90.00
#
_symmetry.space_group_name_H-M   'P 1'
#
loop_
_entity.id
_entity.type
_entity.pdbx_description
1 polymer ?
#
loop_
_entity_poly.entity_id
_entity_poly.type
_entity_poly.pdbx_seq_one_letter_code
_entity_poly.pdbx_strand_id
1 'polypeptide(L)'
;MTGEWEYKLRKIEEGQLSREQFMRDIMELTKSVVKRTVGFKETDADLRETGLTSPIDGSPLFEGLAYYQTKSGNFRIGKSFASRRLETDEAAILIK
;
A
#
# COMPACT_ATOMS: atom_id res chain seq x y z
N MET A 1 -4.31 12.13 -14.33
CA MET A 1 -4.11 12.94 -13.11
C MET A 1 -3.28 14.18 -13.40
N THR A 2 -2.10 14.10 -14.00
CA THR A 2 -1.23 15.26 -14.27
C THR A 2 -1.85 16.30 -15.23
N GLY A 3 -2.43 15.88 -16.36
CA GLY A 3 -3.01 16.80 -17.34
C GLY A 3 -4.23 17.60 -16.86
N GLU A 4 -5.05 17.04 -15.96
CA GLU A 4 -6.16 17.80 -15.35
C GLU A 4 -5.65 18.89 -14.40
N TRP A 5 -4.55 18.63 -13.69
CA TRP A 5 -3.91 19.62 -12.81
C TRP A 5 -3.28 20.75 -13.61
N GLU A 6 -2.60 20.43 -14.71
CA GLU A 6 -2.04 21.43 -15.64
C GLU A 6 -3.15 22.33 -16.22
N TYR A 7 -4.29 21.75 -16.59
CA TYR A 7 -5.45 22.52 -17.05
C TYR A 7 -6.02 23.44 -15.96
N LYS A 8 -6.15 22.95 -14.71
CA LYS A 8 -6.61 23.76 -13.58
C LYS A 8 -5.64 24.88 -13.23
N LEU A 9 -4.33 24.62 -13.29
CA LEU A 9 -3.28 25.64 -13.09
C LEU A 9 -3.41 26.75 -14.12
N ARG A 10 -3.57 26.41 -15.40
CA ARG A 10 -3.78 27.39 -16.47
C ARG A 10 -5.04 28.24 -16.25
N LYS A 11 -6.13 27.66 -15.74
CA LYS A 11 -7.34 28.42 -15.37
C LYS A 11 -7.15 29.39 -14.22
N ILE A 12 -6.24 29.12 -13.29
CA ILE A 12 -5.89 30.07 -12.21
C ILE A 12 -5.09 31.23 -12.80
N GLU A 13 -4.13 30.94 -13.68
CA GLU A 13 -3.37 31.97 -14.40
C GLU A 13 -4.27 32.88 -15.23
N GLU A 14 -5.29 32.31 -15.89
CA GLU A 14 -6.30 33.04 -16.65
C GLU A 14 -7.37 33.72 -15.76
N GLY A 15 -7.31 33.57 -14.42
CA GLY A 15 -8.27 34.15 -13.47
C GLY A 15 -9.67 33.52 -13.47
N GLN A 16 -9.86 32.41 -14.20
CA GLN A 16 -11.12 31.68 -14.34
C GLN A 16 -11.41 30.71 -13.19
N LEU A 17 -10.38 30.36 -12.41
CA LEU A 17 -10.49 29.51 -11.23
C LEU A 17 -9.91 30.25 -10.01
N SER A 18 -10.70 30.40 -8.95
CA SER A 18 -10.18 31.01 -7.73
C SER A 18 -9.20 30.07 -7.04
N ARG A 19 -8.20 30.67 -6.40
CA ARG A 19 -7.22 29.94 -5.59
C ARG A 19 -7.90 29.10 -4.51
N GLU A 20 -8.96 29.61 -3.90
CA GLU A 20 -9.72 28.92 -2.85
C GLU A 20 -10.37 27.66 -3.39
N GLN A 21 -10.95 27.70 -4.59
CA GLN A 21 -11.52 26.51 -5.22
C GLN A 21 -10.42 25.49 -5.55
N PHE A 22 -9.30 25.93 -6.09
CA PHE A 22 -8.18 25.04 -6.38
C PHE A 22 -7.62 24.34 -5.14
N MET A 23 -7.45 25.08 -4.04
CA MET A 23 -7.00 24.50 -2.78
C MET A 23 -7.99 23.50 -2.19
N ARG A 24 -9.31 23.73 -2.37
CA ARG A 24 -10.34 22.74 -2.00
C ARG A 24 -10.17 21.44 -2.79
N ASP A 25 -9.99 21.53 -4.09
CA ASP A 25 -9.79 20.36 -4.95
C ASP A 25 -8.54 19.55 -4.55
N ILE A 26 -7.43 20.23 -4.20
CA ILE A 26 -6.22 19.55 -3.70
C ILE A 26 -6.52 18.78 -2.43
N MET A 27 -7.21 19.41 -1.48
CA MET A 27 -7.57 18.78 -0.22
C MET A 27 -8.46 17.55 -0.42
N GLU A 28 -9.46 17.64 -1.30
CA GLU A 28 -10.35 16.51 -1.60
C GLU A 28 -9.61 15.36 -2.26
N LEU A 29 -8.76 15.64 -3.25
CA LEU A 29 -7.94 14.62 -3.89
C LEU A 29 -7.05 13.93 -2.85
N THR A 30 -6.34 14.73 -2.03
CA THR A 30 -5.46 14.22 -0.99
C THR A 30 -6.22 13.34 -0.01
N LYS A 31 -7.40 13.78 0.47
CA LYS A 31 -8.27 12.97 1.33
C LYS A 31 -8.68 11.66 0.67
N SER A 32 -9.01 11.68 -0.62
CA SER A 32 -9.39 10.47 -1.36
C SER A 32 -8.24 9.48 -1.46
N VAL A 33 -7.01 9.96 -1.69
CA VAL A 33 -5.80 9.14 -1.76
C VAL A 33 -5.52 8.54 -0.39
N VAL A 34 -5.48 9.35 0.67
CA VAL A 34 -5.28 8.87 2.05
C VAL A 34 -6.34 7.84 2.43
N LYS A 35 -7.62 8.10 2.11
CA LYS A 35 -8.71 7.16 2.39
C LYS A 35 -8.51 5.82 1.69
N ARG A 36 -8.06 5.81 0.44
CA ARG A 36 -7.76 4.57 -0.30
C ARG A 36 -6.56 3.84 0.29
N THR A 37 -5.51 4.56 0.65
CA THR A 37 -4.30 3.97 1.25
C THR A 37 -4.58 3.36 2.62
N VAL A 38 -5.28 4.08 3.50
CA VAL A 38 -5.63 3.60 4.85
C VAL A 38 -6.69 2.50 4.79
N GLY A 39 -7.63 2.60 3.85
CA GLY A 39 -8.69 1.61 3.65
C GLY A 39 -8.23 0.34 2.92
N PHE A 40 -7.01 0.30 2.39
CA PHE A 40 -6.47 -0.87 1.73
C PHE A 40 -6.36 -2.02 2.74
N LYS A 41 -7.20 -3.03 2.54
CA LYS A 41 -7.09 -4.32 3.21
C LYS A 41 -6.79 -5.34 2.14
N GLU A 42 -5.68 -6.02 2.30
CA GLU A 42 -5.35 -7.18 1.52
C GLU A 42 -6.37 -8.28 1.80
N THR A 43 -6.93 -8.88 0.77
CA THR A 43 -7.94 -9.94 0.90
C THR A 43 -7.31 -11.30 0.73
N ASP A 44 -7.98 -12.35 1.23
CA ASP A 44 -7.50 -13.73 1.11
C ASP A 44 -7.27 -14.17 -0.35
N ALA A 45 -7.94 -13.55 -1.33
CA ALA A 45 -7.74 -13.82 -2.75
C ALA A 45 -6.43 -13.25 -3.30
N ASP A 46 -5.87 -12.23 -2.65
CA ASP A 46 -4.60 -11.59 -3.02
C ASP A 46 -3.40 -12.37 -2.47
N LEU A 47 -3.64 -13.27 -1.51
CA LEU A 47 -2.63 -14.04 -0.80
C LEU A 47 -2.22 -15.30 -1.58
N ARG A 48 -0.91 -15.45 -1.81
CA ARG A 48 -0.34 -16.65 -2.44
C ARG A 48 0.24 -17.59 -1.40
N GLU A 49 -0.08 -18.87 -1.50
CA GLU A 49 0.48 -19.87 -0.59
C GLU A 49 1.99 -19.98 -0.77
N THR A 50 2.72 -20.06 0.35
CA THR A 50 4.16 -20.28 0.36
C THR A 50 4.49 -21.60 1.06
N GLY A 51 5.72 -22.09 0.89
CA GLY A 51 6.22 -23.22 1.67
C GLY A 51 6.65 -22.86 3.10
N LEU A 52 6.43 -21.61 3.55
CA LEU A 52 6.87 -21.13 4.85
C LEU A 52 5.80 -21.37 5.93
N THR A 53 6.25 -21.60 7.16
CA THR A 53 5.38 -21.79 8.32
C THR A 53 5.66 -20.74 9.38
N SER A 54 4.60 -20.34 10.10
CA SER A 54 4.66 -19.41 11.21
C SER A 54 5.43 -20.02 12.39
N PRO A 55 6.32 -19.25 13.05
CA PRO A 55 7.07 -19.72 14.21
C PRO A 55 6.23 -19.71 15.50
N ILE A 56 5.06 -19.05 15.48
CA ILE A 56 4.18 -18.94 16.64
C ILE A 56 3.30 -20.19 16.78
N ASP A 57 2.73 -20.65 15.67
CA ASP A 57 1.66 -21.66 15.66
C ASP A 57 1.83 -22.73 14.58
N GLY A 58 2.89 -22.68 13.77
CA GLY A 58 3.14 -23.62 12.67
C GLY A 58 2.19 -23.47 11.48
N SER A 59 1.33 -22.46 11.48
CA SER A 59 0.36 -22.24 10.38
C SER A 59 1.05 -21.81 9.09
N PRO A 60 0.49 -22.12 7.91
CA PRO A 60 1.09 -21.74 6.63
C PRO A 60 1.09 -20.22 6.47
N LEU A 61 2.23 -19.69 6.00
CA LEU A 61 2.36 -18.29 5.63
C LEU A 61 2.01 -18.09 4.17
N PHE A 62 1.36 -16.97 3.91
CA PHE A 62 0.97 -16.53 2.59
C PHE A 62 1.72 -15.25 2.24
N GLU A 63 2.12 -15.16 0.98
CA GLU A 63 2.75 -14.00 0.40
C GLU A 63 1.69 -13.00 -0.03
N GLY A 64 1.72 -11.83 0.61
CA GLY A 64 0.97 -10.65 0.23
C GLY A 64 1.82 -9.61 -0.51
N LEU A 65 1.27 -8.41 -0.68
CA LEU A 65 1.89 -7.27 -1.34
C LEU A 65 3.11 -6.76 -0.56
N ALA A 66 2.93 -6.56 0.75
CA ALA A 66 3.92 -5.95 1.63
C ALA A 66 4.44 -6.89 2.71
N TYR A 67 3.74 -8.00 2.98
CA TYR A 67 4.04 -8.90 4.09
C TYR A 67 3.98 -10.37 3.65
N TYR A 68 4.75 -11.23 4.32
CA TYR A 68 4.39 -12.64 4.47
C TYR A 68 3.58 -12.77 5.76
N GLN A 69 2.41 -13.40 5.72
CA GLN A 69 1.48 -13.42 6.84
C GLN A 69 0.65 -14.69 6.92
N THR A 70 0.23 -15.03 8.14
CA THR A 70 -0.80 -16.06 8.38
C THR A 70 -2.17 -15.58 7.91
N LYS A 71 -3.08 -16.49 7.52
CA LYS A 71 -4.48 -16.13 7.21
C LYS A 71 -5.22 -15.47 8.38
N SER A 72 -4.86 -15.85 9.61
CA SER A 72 -5.39 -15.24 10.82
C SER A 72 -4.86 -13.82 11.07
N GLY A 73 -3.73 -13.44 10.44
CA GLY A 73 -3.06 -12.15 10.65
C GLY A 73 -2.31 -12.03 11.97
N ASN A 74 -2.20 -13.12 12.75
CA ASN A 74 -1.53 -13.18 14.05
C ASN A 74 -0.01 -13.01 13.93
N PHE A 75 0.57 -13.55 12.86
CA PHE A 75 1.98 -13.34 12.50
C PHE A 75 2.09 -12.68 11.12
N ARG A 76 2.98 -11.69 11.02
CA ARG A 76 3.33 -10.99 9.78
C ARG A 76 4.79 -10.55 9.79
N ILE A 77 5.47 -10.63 8.66
CA ILE A 77 6.84 -10.13 8.44
C ILE A 77 6.88 -9.30 7.16
N GLY A 78 7.55 -8.14 7.19
CA GLY A 78 7.64 -7.26 6.01
C GLY A 78 8.45 -7.90 4.89
N LYS A 79 8.09 -7.64 3.63
CA LYS A 79 8.87 -8.09 2.47
C LYS A 79 10.01 -7.13 2.12
N SER A 80 10.06 -5.96 2.75
CA SER A 80 11.06 -4.94 2.50
C SER A 80 11.94 -4.74 3.73
N PHE A 81 13.24 -4.98 3.57
CA PHE A 81 14.25 -4.77 4.61
C PHE A 81 15.43 -4.01 4.01
N ALA A 82 15.94 -3.00 4.71
CA ALA A 82 17.09 -2.21 4.28
C ALA A 82 17.03 -1.75 2.81
N SER A 83 15.88 -1.22 2.40
CA SER A 83 15.62 -0.72 1.02
C SER A 83 15.69 -1.75 -0.11
N ARG A 84 15.72 -3.05 0.22
CA ARG A 84 15.58 -4.15 -0.74
C ARG A 84 14.40 -5.04 -0.39
N ARG A 85 13.94 -5.84 -1.37
CA ARG A 85 13.00 -6.92 -1.09
C ARG A 85 13.74 -8.14 -0.54
N LEU A 86 13.14 -8.80 0.43
CA LEU A 86 13.54 -10.11 0.91
C LEU A 86 12.99 -11.17 -0.03
N GLU A 87 13.88 -12.05 -0.49
CA GLU A 87 13.49 -13.27 -1.17
C GLU A 87 12.87 -14.26 -0.17
N THR A 88 12.07 -15.21 -0.68
CA THR A 88 11.39 -16.21 0.16
C THR A 88 12.37 -17.07 0.95
N ASP A 89 13.53 -17.42 0.36
CA ASP A 89 14.57 -18.21 1.02
C ASP A 89 15.23 -17.45 2.19
N GLU A 90 15.44 -16.14 2.05
CA GLU A 90 15.97 -15.31 3.13
C GLU A 90 14.94 -15.15 4.26
N ALA A 91 13.66 -15.00 3.90
CA ALA A 91 12.57 -14.98 4.87
C ALA A 91 12.52 -16.30 5.66
N ALA A 92 12.74 -17.46 5.00
CA ALA A 92 12.80 -18.76 5.66
C ALA A 92 13.90 -18.84 6.73
N ILE A 93 15.06 -18.19 6.51
CA ILE A 93 16.16 -18.17 7.48
C ILE A 93 15.81 -17.32 8.70
N LEU A 94 15.11 -16.21 8.48
CA LEU A 94 14.72 -15.26 9.53
C LEU A 94 13.54 -15.74 10.38
N ILE A 95 12.72 -16.64 9.84
CA ILE A 95 11.55 -17.22 10.51
C ILE A 95 11.96 -18.58 11.09
N LYS A 96 12.25 -18.63 12.39
CA LYS A 96 12.53 -19.86 13.14
C LYS A 96 11.62 -19.99 14.34
#